data_AF-A0A2V5KZK8-F1
#
_entry.id   AF-A0A2V5KZK8-F1
#
_cell.length_a   1.000
_cell.length_b   1.000
_cell.length_c   1.000
_cell.angle_alpha   90.00
_cell.angle_beta   90.00
_cell.angle_gamma   90.00
#
_symmetry.space_group_name_H-M   'P 1'
#
loop_
_entity.id
_entity.type
_entity.pdbx_description
1 polymer ?
#
loop_
_entity_poly.entity_id
_entity_poly.type
_entity_poly.pdbx_seq_one_letter_code
_entity_poly.pdbx_strand_id
1 'polypeptide(L)'
;MLRIVGRIQRRSALLWVLVLGGTMVGTAAGVAALYDTSAKIHTYAEAVTSGSALVAVNGKVEGIDSLGGVIQDEFGFMAAFLLPLLGIALVARATRREEESGRLEMLLGGRISRHEPTLAALLVATATIVATGVLFAVGLAVFGVPPAGSVLYALSLVGLAFVFAGLAAVLAQLAQHTRGVYLWSLMVLAASYVLRGVGDVSGTWVSWLSPLGWAEKAAPFGDLRWWALAIPLTVGLALGGAALWLAARRDLGSALIRGGAGPQRAATPLRSPIGLAAWIHRPAILGWFAGGALLTGTMGALSQQGLDAMAGNPAFAAAMGITNGRPLDGFVAAIQLYLAVIAAGYVVQAIGTLRAEEAAGRLETRLSGTLSRDRWLASHVLVVLGGLISIVLGSSLVLGLATALSAGDMAEFGPALGSGLDYLPAELVLAGLALAVYGLRPRLFAIAWAGYAVMTFIAFLGPGLKFPQWVLDISPTTHVGNPPAGTIQAGALTIMAAVALALMMIGFAAFRRRGVPQG
;
A
#
# COMPACT_ATOMS: atom_id res chain seq x y z
N MET A 1 -31.25 -2.11 3.53
CA MET A 1 -29.90 -1.82 2.98
C MET A 1 -28.76 -2.64 3.61
N LEU A 2 -28.63 -2.71 4.94
CA LEU A 2 -27.49 -3.37 5.64
C LEU A 2 -27.15 -4.79 5.17
N ARG A 3 -28.16 -5.66 4.99
CA ARG A 3 -27.95 -7.04 4.50
C ARG A 3 -27.34 -7.09 3.09
N ILE A 4 -27.67 -6.12 2.23
CA ILE A 4 -27.15 -6.04 0.85
C ILE A 4 -25.67 -5.66 0.88
N VAL A 5 -25.34 -4.55 1.56
CA VAL A 5 -23.96 -4.09 1.71
C VAL A 5 -23.09 -5.16 2.38
N GLY A 6 -23.57 -5.77 3.46
CA GLY A 6 -22.88 -6.86 4.13
C GLY A 6 -22.60 -8.04 3.19
N ARG A 7 -23.56 -8.45 2.36
CA ARG A 7 -23.36 -9.56 1.40
C ARG A 7 -22.35 -9.22 0.31
N ILE A 8 -22.33 -7.98 -0.18
CA ILE A 8 -21.37 -7.51 -1.18
C ILE A 8 -19.96 -7.44 -0.58
N GLN A 9 -19.85 -6.95 0.66
CA GLN A 9 -18.57 -6.70 1.30
C GLN A 9 -17.97 -7.89 2.03
N ARG A 10 -18.75 -8.91 2.43
CA ARG A 10 -18.30 -10.00 3.31
C ARG A 10 -16.95 -10.60 2.94
N ARG A 11 -16.70 -10.84 1.65
CA ARG A 11 -15.42 -11.44 1.21
C ARG A 11 -14.26 -10.49 1.42
N SER A 12 -14.45 -9.21 1.07
CA SER A 12 -13.43 -8.18 1.28
C SER A 12 -13.21 -7.93 2.77
N ALA A 13 -14.28 -7.85 3.56
CA ALA A 13 -14.22 -7.65 5.00
C ALA A 13 -13.50 -8.81 5.71
N LEU A 14 -13.86 -10.05 5.38
CA LEU A 14 -13.20 -11.25 5.91
C LEU A 14 -11.71 -11.28 5.54
N LEU A 15 -11.36 -10.99 4.29
CA LEU A 15 -9.96 -10.92 3.86
C LEU A 15 -9.19 -9.86 4.63
N TRP A 16 -9.75 -8.67 4.82
CA TRP A 16 -9.13 -7.61 5.61
C TRP A 16 -8.90 -8.03 7.06
N VAL A 17 -9.93 -8.59 7.72
CA VAL A 17 -9.84 -9.04 9.12
C VAL A 17 -8.77 -10.14 9.26
N LEU A 18 -8.78 -11.14 8.36
CA LEU A 18 -7.85 -12.26 8.42
C LEU A 18 -6.41 -11.86 8.10
N VAL A 19 -6.19 -11.02 7.09
CA VAL A 19 -4.85 -10.57 6.71
C VAL A 19 -4.28 -9.67 7.79
N LEU A 20 -4.99 -8.62 8.19
CA LEU A 20 -4.48 -7.70 9.22
C LEU A 20 -4.33 -8.41 10.56
N GLY A 21 -5.32 -9.21 10.95
CA GLY A 21 -5.28 -10.01 12.17
C GLY A 21 -4.13 -11.01 12.17
N GLY A 22 -3.96 -11.74 11.06
CA GLY A 22 -2.86 -12.67 10.88
C GLY A 22 -1.50 -11.98 10.96
N THR A 23 -1.34 -10.80 10.36
CA THR A 23 -0.08 -10.05 10.46
C THR A 23 0.17 -9.57 11.89
N MET A 24 -0.83 -9.02 12.60
CA MET A 24 -0.65 -8.62 14.01
C MET A 24 -0.29 -9.80 14.91
N VAL A 25 -1.02 -10.91 14.79
CA VAL A 25 -0.75 -12.15 15.55
C VAL A 25 0.63 -12.68 15.21
N GLY A 26 1.03 -12.67 13.94
CA GLY A 26 2.36 -13.09 13.49
C GLY A 26 3.47 -12.19 14.03
N THR A 27 3.29 -10.87 14.02
CA THR A 27 4.22 -9.91 14.61
C THR A 27 4.32 -10.12 16.12
N ALA A 28 3.21 -10.23 16.83
CA ALA A 28 3.19 -10.48 18.26
C ALA A 28 3.92 -11.79 18.62
N ALA A 29 3.68 -12.86 17.87
CA ALA A 29 4.37 -14.14 18.04
C ALA A 29 5.88 -14.01 17.80
N GLY A 30 6.27 -13.37 16.70
CA GLY A 30 7.67 -13.21 16.31
C GLY A 30 8.44 -12.34 17.30
N VAL A 31 7.86 -11.22 17.72
CA VAL A 31 8.45 -10.30 18.71
C VAL A 31 8.52 -10.97 20.08
N ALA A 32 7.48 -11.67 20.54
CA ALA A 32 7.51 -12.39 21.81
C ALA A 32 8.56 -13.52 21.83
N ALA A 33 8.78 -14.20 20.70
CA ALA A 33 9.82 -15.21 20.57
C ALA A 33 11.24 -14.60 20.52
N LEU A 34 11.39 -13.43 19.90
CA LEU A 34 12.68 -12.76 19.75
C LEU A 34 13.12 -12.08 21.05
N TYR A 35 12.20 -11.36 21.70
CA TYR A 35 12.39 -10.58 22.92
C TYR A 35 11.79 -11.28 24.15
N ASP A 36 12.22 -12.53 24.36
CA ASP A 36 11.77 -13.42 25.43
C ASP A 36 12.27 -13.06 26.84
N THR A 37 13.18 -12.09 26.97
CA THR A 37 13.83 -11.70 28.23
C THR A 37 13.84 -10.19 28.38
N SER A 38 13.71 -9.70 29.62
CA SER A 38 13.74 -8.26 29.92
C SER A 38 15.03 -7.59 29.43
N ALA A 39 16.18 -8.29 29.50
CA ALA A 39 17.45 -7.78 29.00
C ALA A 39 17.39 -7.48 27.49
N LYS A 40 16.81 -8.36 26.67
CA LYS A 40 16.64 -8.12 25.23
C LYS A 40 15.68 -6.96 24.95
N ILE A 41 14.58 -6.86 25.71
CA ILE A 41 13.65 -5.73 25.59
C ILE A 41 14.34 -4.41 25.93
N HIS A 42 15.17 -4.35 26.97
CA HIS A 42 15.94 -3.16 27.30
C HIS A 42 16.94 -2.79 26.20
N THR A 43 17.66 -3.76 25.61
CA THR A 43 18.56 -3.47 24.48
C THR A 43 17.82 -2.92 23.26
N TYR A 44 16.58 -3.36 23.03
CA TYR A 44 15.73 -2.80 21.99
C TYR A 44 15.33 -1.36 22.30
N ALA A 45 14.85 -1.12 23.53
CA ALA A 45 14.45 0.20 23.98
C ALA A 45 15.60 1.22 23.85
N GLU A 46 16.82 0.86 24.23
CA GLU A 46 18.01 1.70 24.07
C GLU A 46 18.34 1.98 22.59
N ALA A 47 18.24 0.96 21.74
CA ALA A 47 18.48 1.10 20.30
C ALA A 47 17.45 2.04 19.64
N VAL A 48 16.17 1.96 20.01
CA VAL A 48 15.11 2.80 19.43
C VAL A 48 15.14 4.23 19.98
N THR A 49 15.43 4.40 21.27
CA THR A 49 15.43 5.73 21.91
C THR A 49 16.67 6.57 21.62
N SER A 50 17.79 5.95 21.24
CA SER A 50 19.03 6.66 20.90
C SER A 50 18.99 7.37 19.54
N GLY A 51 18.09 6.98 18.62
CA GLY A 51 17.99 7.54 17.27
C GLY A 51 16.75 8.43 17.06
N SER A 52 16.96 9.73 16.80
CA SER A 52 15.86 10.68 16.47
C SER A 52 15.10 10.32 15.18
N ALA A 53 15.72 9.52 14.30
CA ALA A 53 15.17 8.98 13.06
C ALA A 53 14.00 8.02 13.28
N LEU A 54 14.22 7.05 14.17
CA LEU A 54 13.25 6.02 14.49
C LEU A 54 12.04 6.63 15.17
N VAL A 55 12.25 7.67 15.99
CA VAL A 55 11.17 8.48 16.56
C VAL A 55 10.32 9.18 15.48
N ALA A 56 10.92 9.68 14.40
CA ALA A 56 10.15 10.28 13.31
C ALA A 56 9.28 9.25 12.58
N VAL A 57 9.78 8.02 12.41
CA VAL A 57 9.11 6.93 11.67
C VAL A 57 8.05 6.22 12.54
N ASN A 58 8.44 5.73 13.71
CA ASN A 58 7.58 4.92 14.58
C ASN A 58 6.85 5.73 15.66
N GLY A 59 7.28 6.98 15.90
CA GLY A 59 6.74 7.81 16.98
C GLY A 59 7.47 7.62 18.30
N LYS A 60 6.98 8.28 19.35
CA LYS A 60 7.48 8.05 20.71
C LYS A 60 6.58 7.04 21.40
N VAL A 61 7.01 5.78 21.39
CA VAL A 61 6.29 4.71 22.07
C VAL A 61 6.55 4.79 23.57
N GLU A 62 5.54 5.22 24.32
CA GLU A 62 5.55 5.14 25.77
C GLU A 62 5.39 3.67 26.21
N GLY A 63 6.30 3.20 27.09
CA GLY A 63 6.36 1.79 27.51
C GLY A 63 7.16 0.88 26.58
N ILE A 64 8.12 1.44 25.82
CA ILE A 64 9.01 0.70 24.90
C ILE A 64 9.86 -0.37 25.61
N ASP A 65 9.99 -0.27 26.93
CA ASP A 65 10.62 -1.24 27.84
C ASP A 65 9.71 -2.44 28.19
N SER A 66 8.52 -2.53 27.57
CA SER A 66 7.60 -3.65 27.70
C SER A 66 7.44 -4.40 26.37
N LEU A 67 7.07 -5.69 26.42
CA LEU A 67 6.77 -6.48 25.23
C LEU A 67 5.70 -5.82 24.35
N GLY A 68 4.67 -5.24 24.95
CA GLY A 68 3.62 -4.52 24.24
C GLY A 68 4.15 -3.29 23.51
N GLY A 69 5.05 -2.52 24.14
CA GLY A 69 5.70 -1.37 23.54
C GLY A 69 6.56 -1.75 22.33
N VAL A 70 7.36 -2.81 22.43
CA VAL A 70 8.12 -3.33 21.28
C VAL A 70 7.20 -3.74 20.13
N ILE A 71 6.11 -4.47 20.41
CA ILE A 71 5.13 -4.85 19.38
C ILE A 71 4.46 -3.60 18.77
N GLN A 72 4.16 -2.59 19.58
CA GLN A 72 3.61 -1.32 19.09
C GLN A 72 4.58 -0.61 18.15
N ASP A 73 5.87 -0.57 18.47
CA ASP A 73 6.88 0.09 17.63
C ASP A 73 7.02 -0.62 16.27
N GLU A 74 7.21 -1.94 16.30
CA GLU A 74 7.37 -2.77 15.09
C GLU A 74 6.12 -2.79 14.20
N PHE A 75 4.93 -2.92 14.80
CA PHE A 75 3.68 -2.99 14.05
C PHE A 75 3.12 -1.60 13.71
N GLY A 76 3.49 -0.57 14.49
CA GLY A 76 2.89 0.76 14.46
C GLY A 76 3.02 1.45 13.12
N PHE A 77 4.20 1.36 12.48
CA PHE A 77 4.42 1.89 11.14
C PHE A 77 3.46 1.27 10.12
N MET A 78 3.34 -0.04 10.09
CA MET A 78 2.44 -0.72 9.16
C MET A 78 0.97 -0.41 9.50
N ALA A 79 0.62 -0.37 10.78
CA ALA A 79 -0.72 -0.08 11.24
C ALA A 79 -1.18 1.34 10.87
N ALA A 80 -0.27 2.32 10.95
CA ALA A 80 -0.49 3.72 10.58
C ALA A 80 -0.99 3.86 9.14
N PHE A 81 -0.61 2.97 8.23
CA PHE A 81 -1.09 2.99 6.84
C PHE A 81 -2.27 2.05 6.62
N LEU A 82 -2.20 0.81 7.09
CA LEU A 82 -3.17 -0.23 6.75
C LEU A 82 -4.54 -0.02 7.40
N LEU A 83 -4.61 0.52 8.63
CA LEU A 83 -5.88 0.72 9.33
C LEU A 83 -6.70 1.87 8.73
N PRO A 84 -6.11 3.04 8.43
CA PRO A 84 -6.75 4.04 7.59
C PRO A 84 -7.21 3.49 6.25
N LEU A 85 -6.35 2.74 5.56
CA LEU A 85 -6.65 2.16 4.25
C LEU A 85 -7.84 1.18 4.30
N LEU A 86 -7.95 0.38 5.37
CA LEU A 86 -9.10 -0.48 5.64
C LEU A 86 -10.41 0.34 5.63
N GLY A 87 -10.46 1.40 6.45
CA GLY A 87 -11.63 2.26 6.55
C GLY A 87 -12.00 2.92 5.22
N ILE A 88 -11.00 3.50 4.55
CA ILE A 88 -11.15 4.14 3.22
C ILE A 88 -11.67 3.13 2.20
N ALA A 89 -11.07 1.94 2.12
CA ALA A 89 -11.37 0.97 1.09
C ALA A 89 -12.77 0.35 1.23
N LEU A 90 -13.20 0.06 2.46
CA LEU A 90 -14.54 -0.45 2.72
C LEU A 90 -15.60 0.60 2.38
N VAL A 91 -15.41 1.85 2.82
CA VAL A 91 -16.39 2.91 2.57
C VAL A 91 -16.45 3.28 1.09
N ALA A 92 -15.31 3.53 0.43
CA ALA A 92 -15.27 3.89 -0.99
C ALA A 92 -15.88 2.78 -1.87
N ARG A 93 -15.70 1.51 -1.50
CA ARG A 93 -16.30 0.35 -2.20
C ARG A 93 -17.81 0.27 -2.03
N ALA A 94 -18.37 0.51 -0.83
CA ALA A 94 -19.82 0.42 -0.61
C ALA A 94 -20.60 1.67 -1.00
N THR A 95 -19.92 2.79 -1.25
CA THR A 95 -20.54 4.07 -1.61
C THR A 95 -20.24 4.42 -3.06
N ARG A 96 -19.17 5.18 -3.31
CA ARG A 96 -18.86 5.80 -4.60
C ARG A 96 -18.68 4.78 -5.73
N ARG A 97 -18.14 3.59 -5.44
CA ARG A 97 -18.00 2.54 -6.45
C ARG A 97 -19.34 1.95 -6.88
N GLU A 98 -20.29 1.78 -5.96
CA GLU A 98 -21.62 1.31 -6.31
C GLU A 98 -22.39 2.39 -7.09
N GLU A 99 -22.17 3.66 -6.77
CA GLU A 99 -22.71 4.79 -7.53
C GLU A 99 -22.14 4.88 -8.95
N GLU A 100 -20.82 4.80 -9.12
CA GLU A 100 -20.17 4.77 -10.44
C GLU A 100 -20.62 3.59 -11.31
N SER A 101 -21.03 2.48 -10.69
CA SER A 101 -21.54 1.31 -11.41
C SER A 101 -23.01 1.42 -11.83
N GLY A 102 -23.69 2.53 -11.51
CA GLY A 102 -25.11 2.76 -11.78
C GLY A 102 -26.07 1.97 -10.88
N ARG A 103 -25.57 1.01 -10.08
CA ARG A 103 -26.41 0.18 -9.20
C ARG A 103 -27.12 0.98 -8.12
N LEU A 104 -26.46 2.03 -7.61
CA LEU A 104 -27.04 2.86 -6.57
C LEU A 104 -28.28 3.62 -7.07
N GLU A 105 -28.30 4.04 -8.34
CA GLU A 105 -29.46 4.69 -8.97
C GLU A 105 -30.65 3.74 -9.05
N MET A 106 -30.43 2.48 -9.45
CA MET A 106 -31.49 1.47 -9.49
C MET A 106 -32.07 1.18 -8.10
N LEU A 107 -31.22 1.14 -7.06
CA LEU A 107 -31.66 0.92 -5.68
C LEU A 107 -32.47 2.10 -5.13
N LEU A 108 -32.05 3.33 -5.44
CA LEU A 108 -32.70 4.55 -4.97
C LEU A 108 -33.95 4.93 -5.78
N GLY A 109 -34.22 4.26 -6.91
CA GLY A 109 -35.53 4.27 -7.56
C GLY A 109 -36.62 3.52 -6.78
N GLY A 110 -36.25 2.75 -5.75
CA GLY A 110 -37.17 2.07 -4.84
C GLY A 110 -37.52 2.90 -3.59
N ARG A 111 -38.16 2.25 -2.60
CA ARG A 111 -38.49 2.85 -1.29
C ARG A 111 -37.30 2.84 -0.33
N ILE A 112 -36.16 3.40 -0.76
CA ILE A 112 -34.92 3.49 0.05
C ILE A 112 -34.56 4.96 0.21
N SER A 113 -34.33 5.40 1.45
CA SER A 113 -33.93 6.79 1.71
C SER A 113 -32.50 7.04 1.23
N ARG A 114 -32.22 8.25 0.70
CA ARG A 114 -30.92 8.61 0.09
C ARG A 114 -29.70 8.38 1.00
N HIS A 115 -29.84 8.52 2.31
CA HIS A 115 -28.75 8.34 3.27
C HIS A 115 -28.53 6.87 3.70
N GLU A 116 -29.49 5.98 3.46
CA GLU A 116 -29.41 4.57 3.89
C GLU A 116 -28.21 3.80 3.33
N PRO A 117 -27.80 3.97 2.06
CA PRO A 117 -26.60 3.34 1.53
C PRO A 117 -25.32 3.74 2.28
N THR A 118 -25.15 5.03 2.53
CA THR A 118 -23.99 5.57 3.26
C THR A 118 -23.99 5.09 4.71
N LEU A 119 -25.16 5.07 5.37
CA LEU A 119 -25.29 4.55 6.73
C LEU A 119 -24.93 3.05 6.79
N ALA A 120 -25.46 2.25 5.87
CA ALA A 120 -25.14 0.83 5.81
C ALA A 120 -23.65 0.58 5.51
N ALA A 121 -23.03 1.39 4.65
CA ALA A 121 -21.59 1.34 4.38
C ALA A 121 -20.76 1.62 5.63
N LEU A 122 -21.09 2.69 6.36
CA LEU A 122 -20.43 3.04 7.62
C LEU A 122 -20.60 1.93 8.66
N LEU A 123 -21.81 1.42 8.88
CA LEU A 123 -22.06 0.36 9.85
C LEU A 123 -21.29 -0.94 9.54
N VAL A 124 -21.25 -1.37 8.27
CA VAL A 124 -20.48 -2.56 7.87
C VAL A 124 -18.98 -2.31 8.00
N ALA A 125 -18.49 -1.12 7.63
CA ALA A 125 -17.09 -0.75 7.79
C ALA A 125 -16.69 -0.73 9.28
N THR A 126 -17.47 -0.07 10.14
CA THR A 126 -17.26 -0.03 11.60
C THR A 126 -17.28 -1.42 12.21
N ALA A 127 -18.25 -2.27 11.85
CA ALA A 127 -18.29 -3.65 12.34
C ALA A 127 -17.04 -4.44 11.94
N THR A 128 -16.54 -4.24 10.71
CA THR A 128 -15.31 -4.88 10.23
C THR A 128 -14.08 -4.36 10.98
N ILE A 129 -13.97 -3.05 11.19
CA ILE A 129 -12.88 -2.42 11.94
C ILE A 129 -12.87 -2.92 13.40
N VAL A 130 -14.03 -2.97 14.05
CA VAL A 130 -14.17 -3.49 15.42
C VAL A 130 -13.77 -4.96 15.48
N ALA A 131 -14.19 -5.79 14.52
CA ALA A 131 -13.77 -7.19 14.45
C ALA A 131 -12.24 -7.34 14.32
N THR A 132 -11.60 -6.51 13.49
CA THR A 132 -10.13 -6.45 13.41
C THR A 132 -9.50 -6.06 14.75
N GLY A 133 -10.05 -5.05 15.44
CA GLY A 133 -9.57 -4.63 16.76
C GLY A 133 -9.71 -5.71 17.83
N VAL A 134 -10.83 -6.44 17.86
CA VAL A 134 -11.01 -7.59 18.76
C VAL A 134 -9.94 -8.65 18.49
N LEU A 135 -9.67 -8.98 17.22
CA LEU A 135 -8.64 -9.95 16.86
C LEU A 135 -7.23 -9.46 17.27
N PHE A 136 -6.95 -8.16 17.18
CA PHE A 136 -5.68 -7.60 17.65
C PHE A 136 -5.54 -7.70 19.18
N ALA A 137 -6.56 -7.29 19.93
CA ALA A 137 -6.53 -7.37 21.39
C ALA A 137 -6.35 -8.81 21.88
N VAL A 138 -7.09 -9.76 21.27
CA VAL A 138 -6.95 -11.19 21.57
C VAL A 138 -5.57 -11.71 21.17
N GLY A 139 -5.08 -11.35 19.98
CA GLY A 139 -3.76 -11.76 19.50
C GLY A 139 -2.63 -11.33 20.44
N LEU A 140 -2.64 -10.08 20.88
CA LEU A 140 -1.67 -9.56 21.84
C LEU A 140 -1.76 -10.27 23.19
N ALA A 141 -2.98 -10.46 23.72
CA ALA A 141 -3.19 -11.14 25.00
C ALA A 141 -2.71 -12.60 24.99
N VAL A 142 -2.89 -13.30 23.86
CA VAL A 142 -2.41 -14.70 23.67
C VAL A 142 -0.88 -14.79 23.78
N PHE A 143 -0.14 -13.76 23.36
CA PHE A 143 1.33 -13.72 23.43
C PHE A 143 1.87 -13.01 24.66
N GLY A 144 1.08 -12.93 25.74
CA GLY A 144 1.55 -12.48 27.06
C GLY A 144 1.58 -10.96 27.25
N VAL A 145 0.98 -10.18 26.33
CA VAL A 145 0.83 -8.74 26.51
C VAL A 145 -0.30 -8.46 27.52
N PRO A 146 -0.14 -7.51 28.47
CA PRO A 146 -1.17 -7.18 29.46
C PRO A 146 -2.53 -6.81 28.81
N PRO A 147 -3.66 -7.42 29.22
CA PRO A 147 -4.94 -7.25 28.56
C PRO A 147 -5.43 -5.80 28.45
N ALA A 148 -5.21 -4.97 29.48
CA ALA A 148 -5.62 -3.57 29.47
C ALA A 148 -4.91 -2.79 28.35
N GLY A 149 -3.60 -2.99 28.20
CA GLY A 149 -2.81 -2.38 27.14
C GLY A 149 -3.14 -2.94 25.76
N SER A 150 -3.35 -4.26 25.66
CA SER A 150 -3.79 -4.90 24.41
C SER A 150 -5.12 -4.33 23.90
N VAL A 151 -6.11 -4.15 24.79
CA VAL A 151 -7.40 -3.56 24.44
C VAL A 151 -7.26 -2.09 24.08
N LEU A 152 -6.51 -1.31 24.86
CA LEU A 152 -6.32 0.11 24.58
C LEU A 152 -5.60 0.32 23.24
N TYR A 153 -4.55 -0.45 22.96
CA TYR A 153 -3.84 -0.36 21.68
C TYR A 153 -4.75 -0.71 20.49
N ALA A 154 -5.50 -1.80 20.60
CA ALA A 154 -6.46 -2.19 19.59
C ALA A 154 -7.54 -1.12 19.37
N LEU A 155 -8.05 -0.50 20.44
CA LEU A 155 -9.04 0.58 20.35
C LEU A 155 -8.47 1.86 19.74
N SER A 156 -7.21 2.19 20.00
CA SER A 156 -6.52 3.30 19.34
C SER A 156 -6.44 3.10 17.83
N LEU A 157 -6.09 1.89 17.39
CA LEU A 157 -6.04 1.52 15.97
C LEU A 157 -7.44 1.46 15.33
N VAL A 158 -8.45 1.00 16.06
CA VAL A 158 -9.86 1.05 15.66
C VAL A 158 -10.32 2.50 15.49
N GLY A 159 -10.00 3.37 16.43
CA GLY A 159 -10.32 4.79 16.39
C GLY A 159 -9.71 5.47 15.17
N LEU A 160 -8.45 5.18 14.87
CA LEU A 160 -7.76 5.66 13.67
C LEU A 160 -8.49 5.23 12.38
N ALA A 161 -8.78 3.93 12.22
CA ALA A 161 -9.52 3.41 11.07
C ALA A 161 -10.93 4.01 10.96
N PHE A 162 -11.59 4.25 12.09
CA PHE A 162 -12.94 4.82 12.16
C PHE A 162 -12.97 6.28 11.68
N VAL A 163 -11.99 7.09 12.07
CA VAL A 163 -11.83 8.48 11.58
C VAL A 163 -11.68 8.49 10.05
N PHE A 164 -10.82 7.64 9.50
CA PHE A 164 -10.60 7.57 8.06
C PHE A 164 -11.78 6.96 7.28
N ALA A 165 -12.56 6.07 7.89
CA ALA A 165 -13.83 5.62 7.33
C ALA A 165 -14.84 6.78 7.23
N GLY A 166 -14.95 7.59 8.28
CA GLY A 166 -15.77 8.81 8.28
C GLY A 166 -15.31 9.82 7.23
N LEU A 167 -14.00 10.09 7.15
CA LEU A 167 -13.40 10.97 6.15
C LEU A 167 -13.70 10.49 4.72
N ALA A 168 -13.49 9.21 4.45
CA ALA A 168 -13.78 8.61 3.15
C ALA A 168 -15.28 8.70 2.81
N ALA A 169 -16.17 8.61 3.81
CA ALA A 169 -17.61 8.77 3.59
C ALA A 169 -17.96 10.21 3.18
N VAL A 170 -17.37 11.22 3.82
CA VAL A 170 -17.51 12.63 3.42
C VAL A 170 -16.98 12.83 2.01
N LEU A 171 -15.75 12.38 1.74
CA LEU A 171 -15.14 12.50 0.41
C LEU A 171 -15.91 11.75 -0.67
N ALA A 172 -16.56 10.63 -0.36
CA ALA A 172 -17.46 9.93 -1.28
C ALA A 172 -18.70 10.76 -1.66
N GLN A 173 -19.13 11.69 -0.80
CA GLN A 173 -20.17 12.67 -1.12
C GLN A 173 -19.66 13.85 -1.96
N LEU A 174 -18.38 14.20 -1.85
CA LEU A 174 -17.78 15.35 -2.53
C LEU A 174 -17.17 15.00 -3.89
N ALA A 175 -16.65 13.78 -4.05
CA ALA A 175 -15.94 13.36 -5.25
C ALA A 175 -16.88 12.79 -6.32
N GLN A 176 -16.56 13.07 -7.59
CA GLN A 176 -17.20 12.46 -8.77
C GLN A 176 -16.85 10.97 -8.92
N HIS A 177 -15.66 10.60 -8.45
CA HIS A 177 -15.09 9.29 -8.73
C HIS A 177 -14.50 8.61 -7.50
N THR A 178 -14.55 7.28 -7.46
CA THR A 178 -13.94 6.44 -6.39
C THR A 178 -12.46 6.73 -6.27
N ARG A 179 -11.77 6.96 -7.40
CA ARG A 179 -10.34 7.34 -7.43
C ARG A 179 -10.09 8.66 -6.70
N GLY A 180 -11.01 9.62 -6.80
CA GLY A 180 -10.91 10.89 -6.07
C GLY A 180 -11.02 10.70 -4.56
N VAL A 181 -11.89 9.80 -4.10
CA VAL A 181 -12.01 9.45 -2.68
C VAL A 181 -10.69 8.89 -2.14
N TYR A 182 -10.09 7.94 -2.87
CA TYR A 182 -8.78 7.40 -2.49
C TYR A 182 -7.69 8.46 -2.50
N LEU A 183 -7.59 9.27 -3.57
CA LEU A 183 -6.55 10.30 -3.70
C LEU A 183 -6.59 11.28 -2.52
N TRP A 184 -7.75 11.88 -2.25
CA TRP A 184 -7.88 12.85 -1.16
C TRP A 184 -7.71 12.22 0.22
N SER A 185 -8.23 11.01 0.44
CA SER A 185 -8.04 10.32 1.73
C SER A 185 -6.57 9.99 1.99
N LEU A 186 -5.84 9.53 0.97
CA LEU A 186 -4.42 9.19 1.08
C LEU A 186 -3.54 10.44 1.24
N MET A 187 -3.89 11.57 0.61
CA MET A 187 -3.19 12.83 0.86
C MET A 187 -3.40 13.33 2.29
N VAL A 188 -4.61 13.23 2.85
CA VAL A 188 -4.85 13.55 4.26
C VAL A 188 -4.09 12.60 5.18
N LEU A 189 -4.01 11.31 4.85
CA LEU A 189 -3.20 10.34 5.58
C LEU A 189 -1.71 10.71 5.57
N ALA A 190 -1.15 11.02 4.41
CA ALA A 190 0.25 11.43 4.27
C ALA A 190 0.53 12.73 5.04
N ALA A 191 -0.36 13.73 4.94
CA ALA A 191 -0.25 14.96 5.72
C ALA A 191 -0.33 14.68 7.24
N SER A 192 -1.23 13.79 7.66
CA SER A 192 -1.33 13.36 9.06
C SER A 192 -0.03 12.71 9.54
N TYR A 193 0.61 11.90 8.71
CA TYR A 193 1.86 11.24 9.04
C TYR A 193 3.00 12.26 9.21
N VAL A 194 3.11 13.23 8.30
CA VAL A 194 4.11 14.32 8.39
C VAL A 194 3.87 15.18 9.64
N LEU A 195 2.62 15.58 9.90
CA LEU A 195 2.28 16.39 11.08
C LEU A 195 2.61 15.65 12.39
N ARG A 196 2.36 14.34 12.43
CA ARG A 196 2.76 13.48 13.56
C ARG A 196 4.27 13.50 13.74
N GLY A 197 5.03 13.10 12.71
CA GLY A 197 6.50 13.02 12.79
C GLY A 197 7.16 14.35 13.17
N VAL A 198 6.72 15.47 12.56
CA VAL A 198 7.20 16.81 12.94
C VAL A 198 6.86 17.12 14.40
N GLY A 199 5.64 16.82 14.85
CA GLY A 199 5.22 17.02 16.22
C GLY A 199 6.03 16.22 17.23
N ASP A 200 6.33 14.95 16.92
CA ASP A 200 7.04 14.05 17.84
C ASP A 200 8.53 14.37 17.94
N VAL A 201 9.17 14.73 16.81
CA VAL A 201 10.57 15.18 16.77
C VAL A 201 10.72 16.54 17.48
N SER A 202 9.85 17.50 17.20
CA SER A 202 9.91 18.84 17.80
C SER A 202 9.39 18.89 19.25
N GLY A 203 8.66 17.86 19.70
CA GLY A 203 8.01 17.85 21.01
C GLY A 203 6.86 18.87 21.13
N THR A 204 6.24 19.26 20.01
CA THR A 204 5.21 20.31 19.97
C THR A 204 3.79 19.76 19.90
N TRP A 205 2.80 20.64 20.08
CA TRP A 205 1.38 20.32 19.98
C TRP A 205 0.94 19.89 18.57
N VAL A 206 1.80 20.03 17.56
CA VAL A 206 1.52 19.67 16.16
C VAL A 206 1.13 18.19 16.01
N SER A 207 1.65 17.30 16.88
CA SER A 207 1.25 15.88 16.91
C SER A 207 -0.25 15.69 17.21
N TRP A 208 -0.90 16.63 17.91
CA TRP A 208 -2.35 16.61 18.16
C TRP A 208 -3.21 17.00 16.97
N LEU A 209 -2.63 17.52 15.88
CA LEU A 209 -3.36 17.76 14.64
C LEU A 209 -3.51 16.48 13.80
N SER A 210 -2.78 15.42 14.16
CA SER A 210 -2.75 14.17 13.42
C SER A 210 -3.63 13.10 14.07
N PRO A 211 -4.57 12.48 13.32
CA PRO A 211 -5.27 11.28 13.77
C PRO A 211 -4.33 10.13 14.15
N LEU A 212 -3.15 10.06 13.52
CA LEU A 212 -2.12 9.08 13.86
C LEU A 212 -1.49 9.38 15.22
N GLY A 213 -1.24 10.67 15.51
CA GLY A 213 -0.74 11.10 16.81
C GLY A 213 -1.68 10.77 17.96
N TRP A 214 -3.01 10.88 17.75
CA TRP A 214 -3.99 10.52 18.79
C TRP A 214 -3.90 9.05 19.22
N ALA A 215 -3.58 8.15 18.29
CA ALA A 215 -3.42 6.73 18.60
C ALA A 215 -2.23 6.50 19.55
N GLU A 216 -1.14 7.25 19.39
CA GLU A 216 0.03 7.21 20.29
C GLU A 216 -0.27 7.86 21.65
N LYS A 217 -1.04 8.96 21.69
CA LYS A 217 -1.38 9.64 22.96
C LYS A 217 -2.25 8.80 23.90
N ALA A 218 -2.79 7.68 23.45
CA ALA A 218 -3.42 6.72 24.33
C ALA A 218 -2.42 6.00 25.25
N ALA A 219 -1.13 5.93 24.87
CA ALA A 219 -0.06 5.25 25.60
C ALA A 219 -0.49 3.88 26.18
N PRO A 220 -0.84 2.92 25.32
CA PRO A 220 -1.41 1.65 25.74
C PRO A 220 -0.45 0.79 26.57
N PHE A 221 0.85 1.10 26.55
CA PHE A 221 1.86 0.41 27.37
C PHE A 221 2.60 1.34 28.32
N GLY A 222 2.15 2.60 28.43
CA GLY A 222 2.59 3.57 29.43
C GLY A 222 1.45 3.91 30.38
N ASP A 223 1.03 5.18 30.40
CA ASP A 223 0.05 5.72 31.35
C ASP A 223 -1.41 5.26 31.14
N LEU A 224 -1.71 4.45 30.11
CA LEU A 224 -3.06 3.94 29.82
C LEU A 224 -4.14 5.04 29.73
N ARG A 225 -3.93 6.02 28.86
CA ARG A 225 -4.78 7.21 28.70
C ARG A 225 -6.04 6.91 27.88
N TRP A 226 -7.01 6.21 28.48
CA TRP A 226 -8.31 5.87 27.87
C TRP A 226 -9.10 7.08 27.35
N TRP A 227 -8.97 8.23 28.02
CA TRP A 227 -9.66 9.45 27.61
C TRP A 227 -9.25 9.92 26.20
N ALA A 228 -8.04 9.57 25.73
CA ALA A 228 -7.57 9.93 24.40
C ALA A 228 -8.45 9.33 23.29
N LEU A 229 -9.13 8.20 23.56
CA LEU A 229 -10.07 7.56 22.62
C LEU A 229 -11.32 8.40 22.33
N ALA A 230 -11.65 9.37 23.19
CA ALA A 230 -12.77 10.28 22.96
C ALA A 230 -12.55 11.12 21.69
N ILE A 231 -11.30 11.47 21.36
CA ILE A 231 -10.97 12.31 20.21
C ILE A 231 -11.28 11.59 18.88
N PRO A 232 -10.71 10.41 18.56
CA PRO A 232 -11.05 9.72 17.32
C PRO A 232 -12.52 9.30 17.27
N LEU A 233 -13.14 8.98 18.41
CA LEU A 233 -14.57 8.65 18.47
C LEU A 233 -15.44 9.85 18.06
N THR A 234 -15.21 11.02 18.67
CA THR A 234 -15.99 12.24 18.37
C THR A 234 -15.76 12.72 16.94
N VAL A 235 -14.51 12.73 16.47
CA VAL A 235 -14.17 13.13 15.09
C VAL A 235 -14.77 12.15 14.08
N GLY A 236 -14.67 10.84 14.30
CA GLY A 236 -15.26 9.83 13.42
C GLY A 236 -16.78 9.93 13.35
N LEU A 237 -17.46 10.15 14.49
CA LEU A 237 -18.91 10.37 14.54
C LEU A 237 -19.31 11.67 13.82
N ALA A 238 -18.57 12.76 14.02
CA ALA A 238 -18.83 14.03 13.34
C ALA A 238 -18.69 13.90 11.82
N LEU A 239 -17.63 13.24 11.34
CA LEU A 239 -17.42 12.97 9.92
C LEU A 239 -18.50 12.04 9.35
N GLY A 240 -18.86 10.98 10.07
CA GLY A 240 -19.95 10.08 9.69
C GLY A 240 -21.30 10.82 9.60
N GLY A 241 -21.61 11.65 10.59
CA GLY A 241 -22.80 12.50 10.61
C GLY A 241 -22.82 13.50 9.45
N ALA A 242 -21.70 14.16 9.18
CA ALA A 242 -21.55 15.06 8.04
C ALA A 242 -21.77 14.33 6.70
N ALA A 243 -21.23 13.11 6.55
CA ALA A 243 -21.42 12.30 5.36
C ALA A 243 -22.90 11.91 5.16
N LEU A 244 -23.61 11.55 6.23
CA LEU A 244 -25.05 11.25 6.18
C LEU A 244 -25.89 12.47 5.84
N TRP A 245 -25.56 13.62 6.43
CA TRP A 245 -26.22 14.89 6.15
C TRP A 245 -26.03 15.32 4.69
N LEU A 246 -24.80 15.19 4.15
CA LEU A 246 -24.52 15.44 2.74
C LEU A 246 -25.28 14.47 1.83
N ALA A 247 -25.25 13.16 2.15
CA ALA A 247 -25.94 12.13 1.37
C ALA A 247 -27.47 12.34 1.31
N ALA A 248 -28.07 12.92 2.36
CA ALA A 248 -29.50 13.21 2.40
C ALA A 248 -29.91 14.37 1.47
N ARG A 249 -29.01 15.32 1.20
CA ARG A 249 -29.29 16.56 0.46
C ARG A 249 -28.79 16.54 -0.98
N ARG A 250 -27.79 15.71 -1.28
CA ARG A 250 -27.13 15.61 -2.58
C ARG A 250 -28.02 14.84 -3.58
N ASP A 251 -28.00 15.25 -4.84
CA ASP A 251 -28.57 14.48 -5.94
C ASP A 251 -27.58 13.42 -6.45
N LEU A 252 -28.08 12.25 -6.82
CA LEU A 252 -27.26 11.15 -7.35
C LEU A 252 -26.52 11.58 -8.62
N GLY A 253 -25.27 11.15 -8.77
CA GLY A 253 -24.43 11.51 -9.91
C GLY A 253 -23.91 12.95 -9.89
N SER A 254 -24.51 13.86 -9.11
CA SER A 254 -24.00 15.22 -8.93
C SER A 254 -22.85 15.18 -7.93
N ALA A 255 -21.61 15.56 -8.23
CA ALA A 255 -20.65 15.84 -7.16
C ALA A 255 -20.65 17.34 -6.85
N LEU A 256 -20.51 17.69 -5.56
CA LEU A 256 -20.41 19.10 -5.14
C LEU A 256 -19.23 19.81 -5.82
N ILE A 257 -18.16 19.06 -6.12
CA ILE A 257 -17.08 19.48 -7.00
C ILE A 257 -17.34 18.89 -8.40
N ARG A 258 -18.07 19.63 -9.25
CA ARG A 258 -18.25 19.23 -10.65
C ARG A 258 -16.92 19.37 -11.40
N GLY A 259 -16.51 18.31 -12.08
CA GLY A 259 -15.58 18.48 -13.20
C GLY A 259 -16.29 19.32 -14.25
N GLY A 260 -15.63 20.36 -14.79
CA GLY A 260 -16.17 21.11 -15.93
C GLY A 260 -16.47 20.17 -17.11
N ALA A 261 -17.24 20.62 -18.10
CA ALA A 261 -17.72 19.83 -19.25
C ALA A 261 -16.62 19.19 -20.13
N GLY A 262 -15.34 19.29 -19.73
CA GLY A 262 -14.19 18.94 -20.53
C GLY A 262 -14.07 19.87 -21.75
N PRO A 263 -12.92 19.86 -22.44
CA PRO A 263 -12.78 20.55 -23.71
C PRO A 263 -13.74 19.97 -24.76
N GLN A 264 -14.38 20.83 -25.58
CA GLN A 264 -15.28 20.42 -26.66
C GLN A 264 -14.61 19.52 -27.72
N ARG A 265 -13.28 19.55 -27.80
CA ARG A 265 -12.48 18.73 -28.70
C ARG A 265 -11.43 17.97 -27.90
N ALA A 266 -11.29 16.68 -28.18
CA ALA A 266 -10.18 15.91 -27.66
C ALA A 266 -8.85 16.51 -28.12
N ALA A 267 -7.93 16.73 -27.18
CA ALA A 267 -6.57 17.17 -27.48
C ALA A 267 -5.89 16.21 -28.47
N THR A 268 -5.07 16.73 -29.38
CA THR A 268 -4.35 15.97 -30.41
C THR A 268 -3.70 14.67 -29.90
N PRO A 269 -2.99 14.62 -28.74
CA PRO A 269 -2.41 13.36 -28.26
C PRO A 269 -3.45 12.28 -27.95
N LEU A 270 -4.65 12.64 -27.47
CA LEU A 270 -5.73 11.68 -27.13
C LEU A 270 -6.35 11.01 -28.35
N ARG A 271 -6.08 11.54 -29.55
CA ARG A 271 -6.49 10.94 -30.83
C ARG A 271 -5.57 9.79 -31.26
N SER A 272 -4.39 9.68 -30.66
CA SER A 272 -3.46 8.58 -30.93
C SER A 272 -3.65 7.44 -29.92
N PRO A 273 -3.47 6.16 -30.32
CA PRO A 273 -3.54 5.03 -29.40
C PRO A 273 -2.57 5.14 -28.21
N ILE A 274 -1.34 5.62 -28.46
CA ILE A 274 -0.33 5.80 -27.41
C ILE A 274 -0.72 6.94 -26.47
N GLY A 275 -1.17 8.09 -26.99
CA GLY A 275 -1.55 9.22 -26.15
C GLY A 275 -2.81 8.95 -25.32
N LEU A 276 -3.76 8.16 -25.84
CA LEU A 276 -4.90 7.67 -25.05
C LEU A 276 -4.44 6.68 -23.97
N ALA A 277 -3.57 5.74 -24.31
CA ALA A 277 -2.99 4.81 -23.33
C ALA A 277 -2.23 5.56 -22.22
N ALA A 278 -1.43 6.58 -22.58
CA ALA A 278 -0.73 7.46 -21.66
C ALA A 278 -1.71 8.18 -20.73
N TRP A 279 -2.82 8.68 -21.26
CA TRP A 279 -3.85 9.33 -20.44
C TRP A 279 -4.52 8.37 -19.44
N ILE A 280 -4.81 7.14 -19.87
CA ILE A 280 -5.42 6.10 -19.02
C ILE A 280 -4.48 5.68 -17.89
N HIS A 281 -3.19 5.50 -18.19
CA HIS A 281 -2.19 4.98 -17.24
C HIS A 281 -1.52 6.07 -16.41
N ARG A 282 -1.54 7.34 -16.85
CA ARG A 282 -0.89 8.48 -16.16
C ARG A 282 -1.21 8.54 -14.65
N PRO A 283 -2.47 8.41 -14.19
CA PRO A 283 -2.76 8.47 -12.75
C PRO A 283 -2.09 7.35 -11.96
N ALA A 284 -2.02 6.14 -12.52
CA ALA A 284 -1.33 5.02 -11.88
C ALA A 284 0.18 5.27 -11.85
N ILE A 285 0.78 5.67 -12.98
CA ILE A 285 2.22 5.99 -13.06
C ILE A 285 2.59 7.05 -12.01
N LEU A 286 1.84 8.15 -11.94
CA LEU A 286 2.10 9.23 -10.97
C LEU A 286 1.92 8.77 -9.53
N GLY A 287 0.89 7.99 -9.23
CA GLY A 287 0.64 7.50 -7.87
C GLY A 287 1.73 6.54 -7.38
N TRP A 288 2.12 5.57 -8.20
CA TRP A 288 3.19 4.62 -7.87
C TRP A 288 4.57 5.28 -7.86
N PHE A 289 4.84 6.24 -8.76
CA PHE A 289 6.05 7.04 -8.75
C PHE A 289 6.15 7.86 -7.46
N ALA A 290 5.07 8.56 -7.08
CA ALA A 290 5.05 9.36 -5.85
C ALA A 290 5.27 8.48 -4.61
N GLY A 291 4.64 7.30 -4.56
CA GLY A 291 4.86 6.34 -3.46
C GLY A 291 6.30 5.82 -3.42
N GLY A 292 6.85 5.42 -4.57
CA GLY A 292 8.24 4.97 -4.69
C GLY A 292 9.23 6.06 -4.28
N ALA A 293 9.11 7.26 -4.84
CA ALA A 293 9.97 8.41 -4.55
C ALA A 293 9.85 8.89 -3.10
N LEU A 294 8.65 8.85 -2.51
CA LEU A 294 8.48 9.18 -1.09
C LEU A 294 9.19 8.17 -0.21
N LEU A 295 9.02 6.87 -0.47
CA LEU A 295 9.69 5.81 0.28
C LEU A 295 11.20 5.96 0.16
N THR A 296 11.73 6.00 -1.06
CA THR A 296 13.18 6.02 -1.29
C THR A 296 13.81 7.33 -0.83
N GLY A 297 13.12 8.46 -1.00
CA GLY A 297 13.60 9.76 -0.53
C GLY A 297 13.64 9.84 1.00
N THR A 298 12.61 9.35 1.67
CA THR A 298 12.58 9.31 3.14
C THR A 298 13.64 8.35 3.67
N MET A 299 13.67 7.11 3.19
CA MET A 299 14.61 6.11 3.69
C MET A 299 16.06 6.46 3.35
N GLY A 300 16.32 6.99 2.15
CA GLY A 300 17.64 7.49 1.78
C GLY A 300 18.09 8.68 2.63
N ALA A 301 17.19 9.61 2.96
CA ALA A 301 17.53 10.72 3.85
C ALA A 301 17.88 10.24 5.28
N LEU A 302 17.31 9.12 5.71
CA LEU A 302 17.56 8.48 7.01
C LEU A 302 18.73 7.47 6.96
N SER A 303 19.48 7.36 5.85
CA SER A 303 20.49 6.30 5.70
C SER A 303 21.58 6.36 6.77
N GLN A 304 22.11 7.54 7.08
CA GLN A 304 23.12 7.68 8.14
C GLN A 304 22.58 7.28 9.51
N GLN A 305 21.34 7.65 9.81
CA GLN A 305 20.72 7.29 11.09
C GLN A 305 20.42 5.79 11.16
N GLY A 306 20.09 5.16 10.03
CA GLY A 306 19.99 3.70 9.92
C GLY A 306 21.33 3.01 10.21
N LEU A 307 22.44 3.56 9.71
CA LEU A 307 23.79 3.07 10.01
C LEU A 307 24.11 3.18 11.50
N ASP A 308 23.83 4.33 12.11
CA ASP A 308 24.10 4.57 13.53
C ASP A 308 23.28 3.59 14.41
N ALA A 309 22.01 3.35 14.06
CA ALA A 309 21.16 2.38 14.74
C ALA A 309 21.69 0.93 14.61
N MET A 310 22.21 0.56 13.43
CA MET A 310 22.82 -0.75 13.21
C MET A 310 24.13 -0.93 13.98
N ALA A 311 24.97 0.10 14.06
CA ALA A 311 26.20 0.08 14.84
C ALA A 311 25.93 -0.16 16.34
N GLY A 312 24.82 0.39 16.84
CA GLY A 312 24.36 0.17 18.22
C GLY A 312 23.68 -1.18 18.47
N ASN A 313 23.30 -1.94 17.43
CA ASN A 313 22.53 -3.18 17.56
C ASN A 313 22.97 -4.26 16.54
N PRO A 314 23.93 -5.14 16.91
CA PRO A 314 24.40 -6.22 16.04
C PRO A 314 23.32 -7.21 15.63
N ALA A 315 22.28 -7.42 16.46
CA ALA A 315 21.16 -8.29 16.13
C ALA A 315 20.27 -7.68 15.04
N PHE A 316 20.06 -6.36 15.08
CA PHE A 316 19.35 -5.62 14.03
C PHE A 316 20.12 -5.63 12.71
N ALA A 317 21.44 -5.43 12.76
CA ALA A 317 22.30 -5.55 11.58
C ALA A 317 22.24 -6.96 10.95
N ALA A 318 22.32 -8.02 11.77
CA ALA A 318 22.19 -9.40 11.30
C ALA A 318 20.80 -9.72 10.73
N ALA A 319 19.73 -9.20 11.36
CA ALA A 319 18.35 -9.38 10.90
C ALA A 319 18.09 -8.71 9.54
N MET A 320 18.78 -7.60 9.25
CA MET A 320 18.74 -6.93 7.95
C MET A 320 19.60 -7.64 6.88
N GLY A 321 20.15 -8.81 7.18
CA GLY A 321 20.97 -9.60 6.24
C GLY A 321 22.36 -9.01 5.99
N ILE A 322 22.80 -8.10 6.86
CA ILE A 322 24.07 -7.38 6.75
C ILE A 322 25.15 -8.17 7.47
N THR A 323 25.48 -9.34 6.93
CA THR A 323 26.38 -10.28 7.61
C THR A 323 27.83 -10.21 7.15
N ASN A 324 28.13 -9.59 6.00
CA ASN A 324 29.49 -9.35 5.51
C ASN A 324 29.48 -8.23 4.45
N GLY A 325 30.12 -7.08 4.69
CA GLY A 325 30.17 -5.97 3.73
C GLY A 325 29.99 -4.59 4.36
N ARG A 326 29.78 -3.55 3.54
CA ARG A 326 29.47 -2.20 4.03
C ARG A 326 28.02 -2.18 4.53
N PRO A 327 27.72 -1.76 5.77
CA PRO A 327 26.35 -1.77 6.27
C PRO A 327 25.37 -0.92 5.45
N LEU A 328 25.88 0.13 4.80
CA LEU A 328 25.10 0.97 3.91
C LEU A 328 24.57 0.21 2.69
N ASP A 329 25.38 -0.69 2.13
CA ASP A 329 24.97 -1.47 0.96
C ASP A 329 23.77 -2.36 1.30
N GLY A 330 23.76 -2.96 2.49
CA GLY A 330 22.63 -3.78 2.95
C GLY A 330 21.37 -2.97 3.21
N PHE A 331 21.51 -1.77 3.80
CA PHE A 331 20.39 -0.84 3.98
C PHE A 331 19.79 -0.39 2.65
N VAL A 332 20.63 0.01 1.68
CA VAL A 332 20.21 0.38 0.33
C VAL A 332 19.55 -0.79 -0.38
N ALA A 333 20.12 -1.99 -0.28
CA ALA A 333 19.59 -3.18 -0.93
C ALA A 333 18.18 -3.55 -0.39
N ALA A 334 17.96 -3.41 0.92
CA ALA A 334 16.64 -3.61 1.51
C ALA A 334 15.61 -2.60 0.96
N ILE A 335 15.95 -1.31 0.88
CA ILE A 335 15.06 -0.28 0.29
C ILE A 335 14.80 -0.58 -1.18
N GLN A 336 15.80 -1.05 -1.91
CA GLN A 336 15.67 -1.40 -3.32
C GLN A 336 14.70 -2.57 -3.53
N LEU A 337 14.72 -3.56 -2.64
CA LEU A 337 13.75 -4.65 -2.65
C LEU A 337 12.32 -4.15 -2.41
N TYR A 338 12.11 -3.19 -1.49
CA TYR A 338 10.81 -2.54 -1.34
C TYR A 338 10.39 -1.81 -2.61
N LEU A 339 11.30 -1.08 -3.27
CA LEU A 339 11.00 -0.43 -4.55
C LEU A 339 10.62 -1.45 -5.63
N ALA A 340 11.32 -2.57 -5.71
CA ALA A 340 11.04 -3.64 -6.67
C ALA A 340 9.61 -4.21 -6.48
N VAL A 341 9.18 -4.38 -5.23
CA VAL A 341 7.80 -4.79 -4.90
C VAL A 341 6.78 -3.71 -5.28
N ILE A 342 7.10 -2.43 -5.10
CA ILE A 342 6.23 -1.30 -5.52
C ILE A 342 6.09 -1.30 -7.05
N ALA A 343 7.19 -1.41 -7.78
CA ALA A 343 7.23 -1.43 -9.24
C ALA A 343 6.52 -2.66 -9.85
N ALA A 344 6.69 -3.83 -9.25
CA ALA A 344 5.95 -5.04 -9.62
C ALA A 344 4.43 -4.89 -9.38
N GLY A 345 4.03 -4.25 -8.29
CA GLY A 345 2.62 -3.94 -8.01
C GLY A 345 2.02 -3.01 -9.08
N TYR A 346 2.78 -2.01 -9.51
CA TYR A 346 2.40 -1.10 -10.60
C TYR A 346 2.10 -1.86 -11.90
N VAL A 347 2.98 -2.74 -12.38
CA VAL A 347 2.77 -3.41 -13.68
C VAL A 347 1.55 -4.32 -13.65
N VAL A 348 1.33 -5.04 -12.55
CA VAL A 348 0.14 -5.90 -12.37
C VAL A 348 -1.14 -5.06 -12.35
N GLN A 349 -1.14 -3.92 -11.65
CA GLN A 349 -2.28 -3.00 -11.66
C GLN A 349 -2.51 -2.38 -13.04
N ALA A 350 -1.45 -1.92 -13.71
CA ALA A 350 -1.55 -1.22 -14.98
C ALA A 350 -2.09 -2.16 -16.07
N ILE A 351 -1.59 -3.39 -16.15
CA ILE A 351 -2.14 -4.40 -17.06
C ILE A 351 -3.58 -4.79 -16.66
N GLY A 352 -3.88 -4.86 -15.35
CA GLY A 352 -5.24 -5.06 -14.86
C GLY A 352 -6.24 -3.98 -15.28
N THR A 353 -5.76 -2.77 -15.59
CA THR A 353 -6.60 -1.69 -16.15
C THR A 353 -7.11 -2.04 -17.55
N LEU A 354 -6.37 -2.82 -18.33
CA LEU A 354 -6.80 -3.31 -19.65
C LEU A 354 -8.04 -4.21 -19.53
N ARG A 355 -8.03 -5.10 -18.54
CA ARG A 355 -9.20 -5.91 -18.20
C ARG A 355 -10.39 -5.04 -17.78
N ALA A 356 -10.16 -3.95 -17.06
CA ALA A 356 -11.24 -3.03 -16.68
C ALA A 356 -11.79 -2.24 -17.86
N GLU A 357 -10.98 -1.93 -18.88
CA GLU A 357 -11.46 -1.37 -20.16
C GLU A 357 -12.33 -2.38 -20.91
N GLU A 358 -11.89 -3.65 -21.00
CA GLU A 358 -12.65 -4.74 -21.64
C GLU A 358 -13.96 -5.04 -20.91
N ALA A 359 -13.92 -5.23 -19.59
CA ALA A 359 -15.11 -5.56 -18.80
C ALA A 359 -16.16 -4.44 -18.77
N ALA A 360 -15.76 -3.21 -19.08
CA ALA A 360 -16.66 -2.04 -19.12
C ALA A 360 -17.20 -1.75 -20.52
N GLY A 361 -16.96 -2.62 -21.51
CA GLY A 361 -17.46 -2.45 -22.88
C GLY A 361 -16.72 -1.38 -23.71
N ARG A 362 -15.65 -0.79 -23.17
CA ARG A 362 -14.93 0.31 -23.84
C ARG A 362 -13.99 -0.17 -24.93
N LEU A 363 -13.57 -1.44 -24.88
CA LEU A 363 -12.62 -2.00 -25.83
C LEU A 363 -13.29 -2.31 -27.17
N GLU A 364 -14.53 -2.78 -27.14
CA GLU A 364 -15.33 -3.21 -28.29
C GLU A 364 -15.55 -2.05 -29.26
N THR A 365 -16.01 -0.90 -28.76
CA THR A 365 -16.22 0.32 -29.54
C THR A 365 -14.92 0.84 -30.18
N ARG A 366 -13.76 0.54 -29.59
CA ARG A 366 -12.46 0.93 -30.17
C ARG A 366 -12.00 -0.04 -31.24
N LEU A 367 -12.23 -1.34 -31.04
CA LEU A 367 -11.85 -2.39 -31.99
C LEU A 367 -12.81 -2.51 -33.17
N SER A 368 -14.03 -1.94 -33.10
CA SER A 368 -14.94 -1.85 -34.24
C SER A 368 -14.51 -0.82 -35.29
N GLY A 369 -13.54 0.04 -34.97
CA GLY A 369 -12.95 1.01 -35.90
C GLY A 369 -11.74 0.47 -36.66
N THR A 370 -10.85 1.36 -37.09
CA THR A 370 -9.62 1.01 -37.84
C THR A 370 -8.44 0.57 -36.96
N LEU A 371 -8.62 0.53 -35.64
CA LEU A 371 -7.56 0.18 -34.70
C LEU A 371 -7.43 -1.34 -34.57
N SER A 372 -6.31 -1.89 -35.03
CA SER A 372 -6.03 -3.32 -34.85
C SER A 372 -5.79 -3.68 -33.38
N ARG A 373 -6.11 -4.93 -33.02
CA ARG A 373 -5.88 -5.48 -31.68
C ARG A 373 -4.42 -5.37 -31.24
N ASP A 374 -3.49 -5.65 -32.15
CA ASP A 374 -2.05 -5.58 -31.90
C ASP A 374 -1.61 -4.15 -31.62
N ARG A 375 -2.05 -3.19 -32.44
CA ARG A 375 -1.70 -1.79 -32.26
C ARG A 375 -2.26 -1.23 -30.95
N TRP A 376 -3.48 -1.63 -30.59
CA TRP A 376 -4.08 -1.25 -29.31
C TRP A 376 -3.25 -1.81 -28.14
N LEU A 377 -3.01 -3.11 -28.11
CA LEU A 377 -2.28 -3.76 -27.02
C LEU A 377 -0.84 -3.24 -26.92
N ALA A 378 -0.13 -3.10 -28.04
CA ALA A 378 1.23 -2.58 -28.09
C ALA A 378 1.32 -1.15 -27.55
N SER A 379 0.35 -0.28 -27.88
CA SER A 379 0.32 1.09 -27.37
C SER A 379 0.17 1.13 -25.85
N HIS A 380 -0.67 0.26 -25.29
CA HIS A 380 -0.81 0.17 -23.84
C HIS A 380 0.42 -0.44 -23.17
N VAL A 381 0.96 -1.53 -23.69
CA VAL A 381 2.16 -2.18 -23.13
C VAL A 381 3.34 -1.22 -23.16
N LEU A 382 3.55 -0.48 -24.25
CA LEU A 382 4.62 0.52 -24.35
C LEU A 382 4.52 1.61 -23.26
N VAL A 383 3.32 2.12 -23.01
CA VAL A 383 3.10 3.09 -21.93
C VAL A 383 3.30 2.46 -20.55
N VAL A 384 2.85 1.22 -20.34
CA VAL A 384 3.03 0.51 -19.07
C VAL A 384 4.53 0.34 -18.78
N LEU A 385 5.31 -0.14 -19.75
CA LEU A 385 6.75 -0.34 -19.62
C LEU A 385 7.49 0.99 -19.45
N GLY A 386 7.12 2.04 -20.18
CA GLY A 386 7.68 3.37 -19.97
C GLY A 386 7.39 3.91 -18.57
N GLY A 387 6.19 3.67 -18.04
CA GLY A 387 5.85 3.99 -16.66
C GLY A 387 6.64 3.20 -15.63
N LEU A 388 6.88 1.89 -15.87
CA LEU A 388 7.73 1.04 -15.01
C LEU A 388 9.13 1.64 -14.91
N ILE A 389 9.76 1.88 -16.07
CA ILE A 389 11.10 2.45 -16.16
C ILE A 389 11.15 3.81 -15.46
N SER A 390 10.12 4.64 -15.65
CA SER A 390 10.06 5.96 -15.00
C SER A 390 9.99 5.85 -13.46
N ILE A 391 9.21 4.90 -12.94
CA ILE A 391 9.08 4.66 -11.49
C ILE A 391 10.40 4.15 -10.91
N VAL A 392 11.00 3.14 -11.52
CA VAL A 392 12.25 2.52 -11.03
C VAL A 392 13.39 3.52 -11.13
N LEU A 393 13.61 4.11 -12.30
CA LEU A 393 14.69 5.06 -12.52
C LEU A 393 14.53 6.29 -11.63
N GLY A 394 13.35 6.91 -11.62
CA GLY A 394 13.13 8.12 -10.84
C GLY A 394 13.20 7.89 -9.33
N SER A 395 12.66 6.78 -8.82
CA SER A 395 12.73 6.50 -7.38
C SER A 395 14.13 6.07 -6.95
N SER A 396 14.90 5.40 -7.81
CA SER A 396 16.29 5.03 -7.54
C SER A 396 17.24 6.24 -7.65
N LEU A 397 16.94 7.21 -8.54
CA LEU A 397 17.60 8.52 -8.55
C LEU A 397 17.39 9.26 -7.24
N VAL A 398 16.14 9.27 -6.75
CA VAL A 398 15.81 9.86 -5.44
C VAL A 398 16.53 9.14 -4.31
N LEU A 399 16.58 7.80 -4.33
CA LEU A 399 17.33 7.01 -3.35
C LEU A 399 18.80 7.38 -3.34
N GLY A 400 19.46 7.29 -4.50
CA GLY A 400 20.89 7.53 -4.62
C GLY A 400 21.28 8.94 -4.19
N LEU A 401 20.49 9.96 -4.57
CA LEU A 401 20.73 11.34 -4.13
C LEU A 401 20.53 11.49 -2.62
N ALA A 402 19.42 10.99 -2.08
CA ALA A 402 19.11 11.14 -0.66
C ALA A 402 20.13 10.41 0.22
N THR A 403 20.52 9.19 -0.16
CA THR A 403 21.56 8.40 0.52
C THR A 403 22.91 9.09 0.45
N ALA A 404 23.33 9.54 -0.73
CA ALA A 404 24.62 10.22 -0.90
C ALA A 404 24.71 11.53 -0.10
N LEU A 405 23.61 12.29 -0.04
CA LEU A 405 23.53 13.51 0.77
C LEU A 405 23.51 13.20 2.27
N SER A 406 22.80 12.16 2.70
CA SER A 406 22.71 11.75 4.11
C SER A 406 24.05 11.19 4.62
N ALA A 407 24.73 10.37 3.83
CA ALA A 407 26.04 9.80 4.14
C ALA A 407 27.21 10.79 3.93
N GLY A 408 26.99 11.89 3.21
CA GLY A 408 28.03 12.85 2.85
C GLY A 408 29.02 12.35 1.80
N ASP A 409 28.67 11.30 1.03
CA ASP A 409 29.54 10.67 0.03
C ASP A 409 28.78 10.43 -1.29
N MET A 410 29.20 11.12 -2.36
CA MET A 410 28.63 10.98 -3.70
C MET A 410 28.98 9.66 -4.39
N ALA A 411 29.95 8.90 -3.88
CA ALA A 411 30.23 7.56 -4.38
C ALA A 411 29.03 6.61 -4.21
N GLU A 412 28.14 6.88 -3.24
CA GLU A 412 26.94 6.07 -2.97
C GLU A 412 25.83 6.24 -4.00
N PHE A 413 25.85 7.31 -4.79
CA PHE A 413 24.81 7.60 -5.77
C PHE A 413 24.74 6.53 -6.88
N GLY A 414 25.89 6.15 -7.43
CA GLY A 414 25.98 5.21 -8.55
C GLY A 414 25.47 3.81 -8.20
N PRO A 415 25.97 3.17 -7.13
CA PRO A 415 25.51 1.87 -6.66
C PRO A 415 24.02 1.85 -6.35
N ALA A 416 23.49 2.86 -5.65
CA ALA A 416 22.06 2.94 -5.34
C ALA A 416 21.19 3.06 -6.60
N LEU A 417 21.61 3.90 -7.57
CA LEU A 417 20.91 4.03 -8.84
C LEU A 417 20.94 2.73 -9.67
N GLY A 418 22.10 2.09 -9.78
CA GLY A 418 22.29 0.86 -10.54
C GLY A 418 21.46 -0.29 -9.97
N SER A 419 21.46 -0.41 -8.64
CA SER A 419 20.74 -1.48 -7.93
C SER A 419 19.25 -1.54 -8.27
N GLY A 420 18.61 -0.39 -8.51
CA GLY A 420 17.21 -0.38 -8.94
C GLY A 420 16.98 -0.89 -10.34
N LEU A 421 17.89 -0.59 -11.26
CA LEU A 421 17.81 -1.08 -12.63
C LEU A 421 18.03 -2.59 -12.70
N ASP A 422 18.81 -3.16 -11.78
CA ASP A 422 19.07 -4.61 -11.71
C ASP A 422 17.81 -5.43 -11.38
N TYR A 423 16.80 -4.83 -10.75
CA TYR A 423 15.50 -5.48 -10.49
C TYR A 423 14.53 -5.44 -11.68
N LEU A 424 14.80 -4.64 -12.73
CA LEU A 424 13.90 -4.51 -13.89
C LEU A 424 13.55 -5.87 -14.54
N PRO A 425 14.49 -6.81 -14.77
CA PRO A 425 14.14 -8.10 -15.35
C PRO A 425 13.13 -8.89 -14.50
N ALA A 426 13.24 -8.85 -13.17
CA ALA A 426 12.31 -9.51 -12.27
C ALA A 426 10.90 -8.89 -12.34
N GLU A 427 10.80 -7.57 -12.39
CA GLU A 427 9.54 -6.85 -12.54
C GLU A 427 8.89 -7.09 -13.92
N LEU A 428 9.71 -7.21 -14.96
CA LEU A 428 9.27 -7.54 -16.32
C LEU A 428 8.71 -8.96 -16.41
N VAL A 429 9.20 -9.92 -15.60
CA VAL A 429 8.59 -11.26 -15.50
C VAL A 429 7.16 -11.15 -14.98
N LEU A 430 6.91 -10.33 -13.96
CA LEU A 430 5.55 -10.09 -13.45
C LEU A 430 4.67 -9.35 -14.45
N ALA A 431 5.23 -8.37 -15.18
CA ALA A 431 4.53 -7.71 -16.29
C ALA A 431 4.15 -8.71 -17.39
N GLY A 432 5.08 -9.59 -17.77
CA GLY A 432 4.87 -10.67 -18.71
C GLY A 432 3.79 -11.64 -18.25
N LEU A 433 3.83 -12.08 -16.99
CA LEU A 433 2.83 -12.95 -16.39
C LEU A 433 1.44 -12.31 -16.43
N ALA A 434 1.32 -11.05 -15.98
CA ALA A 434 0.06 -10.33 -16.00
C ALA A 434 -0.48 -10.19 -17.43
N LEU A 435 0.38 -9.88 -18.41
CA LEU A 435 0.00 -9.77 -19.82
C LEU A 435 -0.40 -11.12 -20.42
N ALA A 436 0.30 -12.20 -20.08
CA ALA A 436 -0.02 -13.57 -20.49
C ALA A 436 -1.40 -13.98 -19.97
N VAL A 437 -1.66 -13.79 -18.67
CA VAL A 437 -2.96 -14.10 -18.05
C VAL A 437 -4.06 -13.24 -18.65
N TYR A 438 -3.83 -11.93 -18.82
CA TYR A 438 -4.78 -11.04 -19.47
C TYR A 438 -5.07 -11.48 -20.91
N GLY A 439 -4.06 -11.82 -21.71
CA GLY A 439 -4.22 -12.24 -23.10
C GLY A 439 -4.92 -13.60 -23.24
N LEU A 440 -4.58 -14.56 -22.38
CA LEU A 440 -5.18 -15.90 -22.37
C LEU A 440 -6.62 -15.89 -21.88
N ARG A 441 -6.85 -15.47 -20.63
CA ARG A 441 -8.17 -15.51 -19.96
C ARG A 441 -8.27 -14.41 -18.90
N PRO A 442 -8.90 -13.25 -19.18
CA PRO A 442 -8.96 -12.10 -18.27
C PRO A 442 -9.67 -12.42 -16.96
N ARG A 443 -10.62 -13.37 -16.96
CA ARG A 443 -11.30 -13.84 -15.75
C ARG A 443 -10.34 -14.40 -14.70
N LEU A 444 -9.21 -14.98 -15.14
CA LEU A 444 -8.18 -15.56 -14.27
C LEU A 444 -7.13 -14.54 -13.82
N PHE A 445 -7.32 -13.25 -14.04
CA PHE A 445 -6.34 -12.21 -13.68
C PHE A 445 -5.98 -12.17 -12.18
N ALA A 446 -6.78 -12.80 -11.32
CA ALA A 446 -6.41 -13.03 -9.92
C ALA A 446 -5.08 -13.80 -9.77
N ILE A 447 -4.69 -14.62 -10.75
CA ILE A 447 -3.40 -15.33 -10.78
C ILE A 447 -2.22 -14.34 -10.83
N ALA A 448 -2.34 -13.23 -11.56
CA ALA A 448 -1.28 -12.23 -11.62
C ALA A 448 -1.06 -11.56 -10.25
N TRP A 449 -2.16 -11.26 -9.54
CA TRP A 449 -2.10 -10.76 -8.16
C TRP A 449 -1.60 -11.80 -7.16
N ALA A 450 -1.94 -13.08 -7.36
CA ALA A 450 -1.39 -14.16 -6.54
C ALA A 450 0.12 -14.31 -6.75
N GLY A 451 0.60 -14.25 -8.00
CA GLY A 451 2.03 -14.26 -8.32
C GLY A 451 2.77 -13.09 -7.66
N TYR A 452 2.19 -11.88 -7.74
CA TYR A 452 2.70 -10.72 -7.01
C TYR A 452 2.78 -10.96 -5.50
N ALA A 453 1.68 -11.45 -4.89
CA ALA A 453 1.64 -11.71 -3.45
C ALA A 453 2.67 -12.77 -3.01
N VAL A 454 2.83 -13.84 -3.79
CA VAL A 454 3.84 -14.89 -3.55
C VAL A 454 5.25 -14.33 -3.65
N MET A 455 5.54 -13.54 -4.70
CA MET A 455 6.83 -12.86 -4.86
C MET A 455 7.14 -11.96 -3.65
N THR A 456 6.19 -11.10 -3.26
CA THR A 456 6.34 -10.21 -2.11
C THR A 456 6.54 -10.97 -0.79
N PHE A 457 5.76 -12.03 -0.58
CA PHE A 457 5.87 -12.86 0.62
C PHE A 457 7.25 -13.53 0.71
N ILE A 458 7.71 -14.15 -0.38
CA ILE A 458 9.03 -14.78 -0.44
C ILE A 458 10.14 -13.74 -0.27
N ALA A 459 10.03 -12.58 -0.92
CA ALA A 459 11.02 -11.51 -0.83
C ALA A 459 11.26 -11.02 0.61
N PHE A 460 10.19 -10.80 1.39
CA PHE A 460 10.33 -10.26 2.75
C PHE A 460 10.45 -11.32 3.85
N LEU A 461 9.72 -12.43 3.72
CA LEU A 461 9.62 -13.42 4.80
C LEU A 461 10.37 -14.71 4.48
N GLY A 462 10.64 -15.01 3.22
CA GLY A 462 11.23 -16.28 2.80
C GLY A 462 12.57 -16.59 3.48
N PRO A 463 13.57 -15.70 3.39
CA PRO A 463 14.85 -15.88 4.08
C PRO A 463 14.70 -15.98 5.60
N GLY A 464 13.88 -15.14 6.21
CA GLY A 464 13.65 -15.14 7.67
C GLY A 464 12.97 -16.42 8.18
N LEU A 465 12.07 -17.00 7.39
CA LEU A 465 11.41 -18.28 7.67
C LEU A 465 12.28 -19.50 7.33
N LYS A 466 13.49 -19.29 6.81
CA LYS A 466 14.44 -20.35 6.44
C LYS A 466 13.84 -21.39 5.50
N PHE A 467 13.05 -20.94 4.51
CA PHE A 467 12.51 -21.86 3.51
C PHE A 467 13.61 -22.55 2.69
N PRO A 468 13.37 -23.77 2.20
CA PRO A 468 14.33 -24.45 1.34
C PRO A 468 14.52 -23.65 0.04
N GLN A 469 15.74 -23.66 -0.51
CA GLN A 469 16.15 -22.80 -1.62
C GLN A 469 15.20 -22.87 -2.83
N TRP A 470 14.69 -24.05 -3.17
CA TRP A 470 13.77 -24.22 -4.29
C TRP A 470 12.47 -23.41 -4.15
N VAL A 471 12.03 -23.11 -2.91
CA VAL A 471 10.88 -22.24 -2.65
C VAL A 471 11.27 -20.79 -2.88
N LEU A 472 12.45 -20.37 -2.43
CA LEU A 472 12.96 -19.02 -2.66
C LEU A 472 13.13 -18.76 -4.15
N ASP A 473 13.66 -19.72 -4.89
CA ASP A 473 13.91 -19.65 -6.34
C ASP A 473 12.62 -19.54 -7.19
N ILE A 474 11.43 -19.71 -6.59
CA ILE A 474 10.16 -19.40 -7.27
C ILE A 474 10.03 -17.89 -7.50
N SER A 475 10.58 -17.06 -6.60
CA SER A 475 10.51 -15.61 -6.72
C SER A 475 11.55 -15.09 -7.72
N PRO A 476 11.14 -14.30 -8.73
CA PRO A 476 12.09 -13.63 -9.62
C PRO A 476 13.10 -12.74 -8.88
N THR A 477 12.71 -12.14 -7.75
CA THR A 477 13.59 -11.26 -6.97
C THR A 477 14.78 -12.00 -6.37
N THR A 478 14.65 -13.29 -6.06
CA THR A 478 15.75 -14.09 -5.49
C THR A 478 16.90 -14.25 -6.48
N HIS A 479 16.60 -14.31 -7.78
CA HIS A 479 17.61 -14.46 -8.85
C HIS A 479 18.39 -13.17 -9.15
N VAL A 480 17.92 -12.02 -8.64
CA VAL A 480 18.64 -10.73 -8.75
C VAL A 480 19.83 -10.71 -7.78
N GLY A 481 19.76 -11.44 -6.67
CA GLY A 481 20.71 -11.38 -5.57
C GLY A 481 20.26 -10.35 -4.54
N ASN A 482 21.07 -9.33 -4.27
CA ASN A 482 20.72 -8.25 -3.34
C ASN A 482 21.57 -6.98 -3.59
N PRO A 483 21.55 -6.38 -4.79
CA PRO A 483 22.40 -5.23 -5.10
C PRO A 483 22.06 -4.01 -4.24
N PRO A 484 23.05 -3.20 -3.81
CA PRO A 484 24.47 -3.31 -4.15
C PRO A 484 25.27 -4.25 -3.24
N ALA A 485 24.65 -4.83 -2.21
CA ALA A 485 25.33 -5.69 -1.23
C ALA A 485 25.76 -7.06 -1.78
N GLY A 486 24.99 -7.61 -2.72
CA GLY A 486 25.22 -8.94 -3.31
C GLY A 486 25.77 -8.89 -4.74
N THR A 487 26.44 -9.96 -5.16
CA THR A 487 26.92 -10.10 -6.54
C THR A 487 25.76 -10.38 -7.50
N ILE A 488 25.65 -9.58 -8.54
CA ILE A 488 24.68 -9.77 -9.62
C ILE A 488 25.24 -10.79 -10.62
N GLN A 489 24.45 -11.81 -10.93
CA GLN A 489 24.79 -12.75 -11.99
C GLN A 489 24.12 -12.33 -13.30
N ALA A 490 24.91 -11.80 -14.25
CA ALA A 490 24.40 -11.35 -15.55
C ALA A 490 23.61 -12.44 -16.31
N GLY A 491 23.98 -13.72 -16.13
CA GLY A 491 23.24 -14.85 -16.70
C GLY A 491 21.81 -14.96 -16.17
N ALA A 492 21.61 -14.79 -14.87
CA ALA A 492 20.29 -14.84 -14.24
C ALA A 492 19.37 -13.70 -14.74
N LEU A 493 19.91 -12.48 -14.81
CA LEU A 493 19.18 -11.32 -15.37
C LEU A 493 18.78 -11.55 -16.83
N THR A 494 19.67 -12.14 -17.63
CA THR A 494 19.41 -12.46 -19.05
C THR A 494 18.30 -13.50 -19.19
N ILE A 495 18.31 -14.55 -18.36
CA ILE A 495 17.27 -15.58 -18.35
C ILE A 495 15.92 -14.95 -17.95
N MET A 496 15.88 -14.10 -16.92
CA MET A 496 14.65 -13.40 -16.53
C MET A 496 14.10 -12.52 -17.65
N ALA A 497 14.96 -11.76 -18.34
CA ALA A 497 14.55 -10.96 -19.49
C ALA A 497 13.97 -11.83 -20.62
N ALA A 498 14.57 -12.98 -20.89
CA ALA A 498 14.05 -13.94 -21.88
C ALA A 498 12.68 -14.52 -21.47
N VAL A 499 12.51 -14.89 -20.19
CA VAL A 499 11.23 -15.37 -19.64
C VAL A 499 10.16 -14.29 -19.73
N ALA A 500 10.47 -13.05 -19.35
CA ALA A 500 9.56 -11.93 -19.47
C ALA A 500 9.11 -11.72 -20.93
N LEU A 501 10.04 -11.74 -21.88
CA LEU A 501 9.75 -11.61 -23.30
C LEU A 501 8.86 -12.75 -23.81
N ALA A 502 9.14 -14.00 -23.42
CA ALA A 502 8.32 -15.16 -23.77
C ALA A 502 6.89 -15.02 -23.26
N LEU A 503 6.71 -14.63 -22.00
CA LEU A 503 5.39 -14.40 -21.40
C LEU A 503 4.64 -13.26 -22.11
N MET A 504 5.32 -12.16 -22.44
CA MET A 504 4.71 -11.07 -23.20
C MET A 504 4.26 -11.54 -24.59
N MET A 505 5.10 -12.28 -25.32
CA MET A 505 4.73 -12.85 -26.63
C MET A 505 3.52 -13.78 -26.53
N ILE A 506 3.44 -14.61 -25.49
CA ILE A 506 2.25 -15.44 -25.21
C ILE A 506 1.02 -14.55 -25.02
N GLY A 507 1.12 -13.48 -24.23
CA GLY A 507 0.02 -12.52 -24.02
C GLY A 507 -0.48 -11.88 -25.32
N PHE A 508 0.43 -11.41 -26.18
CA PHE A 508 0.08 -10.85 -27.50
C PHE A 508 -0.53 -11.90 -28.44
N ALA A 509 0.06 -13.09 -28.53
CA ALA A 509 -0.46 -14.17 -29.37
C ALA A 509 -1.84 -14.63 -28.94
N ALA A 510 -2.07 -14.76 -27.63
CA ALA A 510 -3.35 -15.14 -27.06
C ALA A 510 -4.43 -14.06 -27.27
N PHE A 511 -4.10 -12.79 -27.01
CA PHE A 511 -5.04 -11.68 -27.20
C PHE A 511 -5.49 -11.53 -28.66
N ARG A 512 -4.59 -11.77 -29.62
CA ARG A 512 -4.94 -11.79 -31.05
C ARG A 512 -6.01 -12.81 -31.38
N ARG A 513 -5.86 -14.03 -30.89
CA ARG A 513 -6.69 -15.18 -31.24
C ARG A 513 -7.99 -15.27 -30.45
N ARG A 514 -8.03 -14.71 -29.24
CA ARG A 514 -9.20 -14.78 -28.35
C ARG A 514 -10.35 -13.90 -28.85
N GLY A 515 -11.58 -14.31 -28.55
CA GLY A 515 -12.75 -13.43 -28.64
C GLY A 515 -12.64 -12.24 -27.68
N VAL A 516 -13.19 -11.09 -28.09
CA VAL A 516 -13.28 -9.85 -27.30
C VAL A 516 -14.70 -9.32 -27.49
N PRO A 517 -15.48 -9.08 -26.42
CA PRO A 517 -15.09 -9.19 -25.00
C PRO A 517 -15.14 -10.61 -24.45
N GLN A 518 -14.36 -10.86 -23.38
CA GLN A 518 -14.62 -11.95 -22.43
C GLN A 518 -14.96 -11.36 -21.06
N GLY A 519 -16.25 -11.23 -20.76
CA GLY A 519 -16.75 -10.70 -19.47
C GLY A 519 -16.57 -11.65 -18.31
#